data_AF-A0A2N7JKM5-F1
#
_entry.id   AF-A0A2N7JKM5-F1
#
_cell.length_a   1.000
_cell.length_b   1.000
_cell.length_c   1.000
_cell.angle_alpha   90.00
_cell.angle_beta   90.00
_cell.angle_gamma   90.00
#
_symmetry.space_group_name_H-M   'P 1'
#
loop_
_entity.id
_entity.type
_entity.pdbx_description
1 polymer ?
#
loop_
_entity_poly.entity_id
_entity_poly.type
_entity_poly.pdbx_seq_one_letter_code
_entity_poly.pdbx_strand_id
1 'polypeptide(L)'
;MFFNRFLKLFLVIGGLVTMYAGIYAINPETALHDMNNLPYDSNYVFLFRHWGIMVGLMGFFIATSAYVRRWRESIILYSFLEKLFMVYLFVSNFFNPETAHLNASFVPFAITDITICTYTLGYWYENYKIRKTVSA
;
A
#
# COMPACT_ATOMS: atom_id res chain seq x y z
N MET A 1 2.37 -24.26 0.58
CA MET A 1 2.90 -22.89 0.51
C MET A 1 1.77 -21.92 0.78
N PHE A 2 1.83 -21.22 1.91
CA PHE A 2 0.77 -20.36 2.44
C PHE A 2 0.59 -19.11 1.58
N PHE A 3 1.68 -18.39 1.30
CA PHE A 3 1.62 -17.13 0.54
C PHE A 3 1.19 -17.36 -0.90
N ASN A 4 1.68 -18.41 -1.56
CA ASN A 4 1.21 -18.77 -2.90
C ASN A 4 -0.26 -19.20 -2.93
N ARG A 5 -0.75 -19.89 -1.89
CA ARG A 5 -2.15 -20.35 -1.81
C ARG A 5 -3.14 -19.19 -1.67
N PHE A 6 -2.80 -18.19 -0.85
CA PHE A 6 -3.69 -17.07 -0.57
C PHE A 6 -3.42 -15.82 -1.42
N LEU A 7 -2.43 -15.86 -2.33
CA LEU A 7 -2.00 -14.71 -3.12
C LEU A 7 -3.15 -14.00 -3.84
N LYS A 8 -4.05 -14.75 -4.48
CA LYS A 8 -5.18 -14.15 -5.22
C LYS A 8 -6.09 -13.34 -4.29
N LEU A 9 -6.46 -13.93 -3.14
CA LEU A 9 -7.30 -13.27 -2.15
C LEU A 9 -6.60 -12.04 -1.58
N PHE A 10 -5.32 -12.19 -1.26
CA PHE A 10 -4.47 -11.11 -0.75
C PHE A 10 -4.37 -9.94 -1.73
N LEU A 11 -4.14 -10.18 -3.03
CA LEU A 11 -4.09 -9.14 -4.05
C LEU A 11 -5.43 -8.43 -4.22
N VAL A 12 -6.55 -9.15 -4.18
CA VAL A 12 -7.88 -8.52 -4.28
C VAL A 12 -8.16 -7.64 -3.07
N ILE A 13 -8.03 -8.19 -1.85
CA ILE A 13 -8.33 -7.43 -0.62
C ILE A 13 -7.35 -6.27 -0.45
N GLY A 14 -6.04 -6.53 -0.53
CA GLY A 14 -5.01 -5.50 -0.39
C GLY A 14 -5.12 -4.42 -1.44
N GLY A 15 -5.46 -4.78 -2.69
CA GLY A 15 -5.73 -3.83 -3.75
C GLY A 15 -6.96 -2.96 -3.48
N LEU A 16 -8.08 -3.54 -3.05
CA LEU A 16 -9.29 -2.78 -2.71
C LEU A 16 -9.09 -1.84 -1.52
N VAL A 17 -8.42 -2.30 -0.46
CA VAL A 17 -8.09 -1.45 0.69
C VAL A 17 -7.17 -0.30 0.27
N THR A 18 -6.15 -0.57 -0.54
CA THR A 18 -5.26 0.48 -1.07
C THR A 18 -6.03 1.46 -1.96
N MET A 19 -6.95 0.95 -2.79
CA MET A 19 -7.78 1.75 -3.69
C MET A 19 -8.68 2.74 -2.95
N TYR A 20 -9.02 2.46 -1.69
CA TYR A 20 -9.84 3.35 -0.86
C TYR A 20 -9.21 4.74 -0.69
N ALA A 21 -7.88 4.85 -0.77
CA ALA A 21 -7.18 6.14 -0.80
C ALA A 21 -7.58 7.03 -2.01
N GLY A 22 -8.26 6.48 -3.02
CA GLY A 22 -8.89 7.25 -4.09
C GLY A 22 -9.92 8.28 -3.59
N ILE A 23 -10.45 8.14 -2.36
CA ILE A 23 -11.38 9.12 -1.78
C ILE A 23 -10.74 10.50 -1.60
N TYR A 24 -9.43 10.57 -1.33
CA TYR A 24 -8.70 11.85 -1.25
C TYR A 24 -8.67 12.60 -2.60
N ALA A 25 -8.85 11.89 -3.72
CA ALA A 25 -8.99 12.50 -5.04
C ALA A 25 -10.34 13.18 -5.24
N ILE A 26 -11.40 12.62 -4.66
CA ILE A 26 -12.78 13.07 -4.86
C ILE A 26 -13.14 14.15 -3.83
N ASN A 27 -12.92 13.85 -2.55
CA ASN A 27 -13.25 14.73 -1.44
C ASN A 27 -12.14 14.69 -0.37
N PRO A 28 -11.04 15.45 -0.57
CA PRO A 28 -9.90 15.46 0.34
C PRO A 28 -10.23 16.02 1.73
N GLU A 29 -11.18 16.95 1.84
CA GLU A 29 -11.57 17.56 3.12
C GLU A 29 -12.17 16.52 4.05
N THR A 30 -13.23 15.83 3.59
CA THR A 30 -13.86 14.77 4.36
C THR A 30 -12.90 13.60 4.61
N ALA A 31 -12.07 13.23 3.62
CA ALA A 31 -11.10 12.16 3.78
C ALA A 31 -10.07 12.47 4.89
N LEU A 32 -9.50 13.67 4.92
CA LEU A 32 -8.53 14.08 5.94
C LEU A 32 -9.15 14.16 7.33
N HIS A 33 -10.36 14.71 7.42
CA HIS A 33 -11.07 14.82 8.69
C HIS A 33 -11.45 13.45 9.25
N ASP A 34 -12.13 12.61 8.46
CA ASP A 34 -12.72 11.37 8.95
C ASP A 34 -11.70 10.23 9.07
N MET A 35 -10.70 10.17 8.17
CA MET A 35 -9.73 9.07 8.15
C MET A 35 -8.46 9.37 8.92
N ASN A 36 -8.05 10.64 8.99
CA ASN A 36 -6.79 11.03 9.64
C ASN A 36 -6.99 11.98 10.83
N ASN A 37 -8.19 12.51 11.07
CA ASN A 37 -8.42 13.56 12.06
C ASN A 37 -7.46 14.76 11.85
N LEU A 38 -7.21 15.11 10.57
CA LEU A 38 -6.33 16.19 10.16
C LEU A 38 -7.13 17.38 9.61
N PRO A 39 -6.67 18.62 9.86
CA PRO A 39 -7.30 19.79 9.29
C PRO A 39 -7.11 19.84 7.77
N TYR A 40 -8.13 20.26 7.05
CA TYR A 40 -8.06 20.53 5.63
C TYR A 40 -7.49 21.92 5.37
N ASP A 41 -6.49 22.00 4.48
CA ASP A 41 -6.00 23.27 3.93
C ASP A 41 -6.09 23.21 2.40
N SER A 42 -6.85 24.16 1.86
CA SER A 42 -7.09 24.31 0.42
C SER A 42 -5.81 24.52 -0.39
N ASN A 43 -4.74 25.05 0.20
CA ASN A 43 -3.45 25.23 -0.48
C ASN A 43 -2.81 23.90 -0.90
N TYR A 44 -3.11 22.80 -0.19
CA TYR A 44 -2.55 21.48 -0.46
C TYR A 44 -3.52 20.54 -1.20
N VAL A 45 -4.69 21.04 -1.64
CA VAL A 45 -5.72 20.23 -2.30
C VAL A 45 -5.20 19.46 -3.51
N PHE A 46 -4.31 20.08 -4.29
CA PHE A 46 -3.72 19.46 -5.47
C PHE A 46 -2.88 18.24 -5.09
N LEU A 47 -2.07 18.34 -4.04
CA LEU A 47 -1.21 17.25 -3.57
C LEU A 47 -2.03 16.07 -3.08
N PHE A 48 -3.06 16.31 -2.25
CA PHE A 48 -3.92 15.25 -1.76
C PHE A 48 -4.70 14.56 -2.87
N ARG A 49 -5.20 15.32 -3.85
CA ARG A 49 -5.91 14.73 -4.98
C ARG A 49 -5.00 13.91 -5.87
N HIS A 50 -3.82 14.43 -6.17
CA HIS A 50 -2.82 13.72 -6.97
C HIS A 50 -2.37 12.42 -6.28
N TRP A 51 -2.05 12.50 -4.99
CA TRP A 51 -1.67 11.33 -4.18
C TRP A 51 -2.81 10.30 -4.13
N GLY A 52 -4.05 10.74 -3.90
CA GLY A 52 -5.23 9.86 -3.90
C GLY A 52 -5.43 9.14 -5.23
N ILE A 53 -5.22 9.81 -6.37
CA ILE A 53 -5.26 9.17 -7.69
C ILE A 53 -4.15 8.12 -7.83
N MET A 54 -2.91 8.46 -7.47
CA MET A 54 -1.78 7.53 -7.59
C MET A 54 -1.98 6.26 -6.76
N VAL A 55 -2.33 6.41 -5.47
CA VAL A 55 -2.55 5.27 -4.58
C VAL A 55 -3.83 4.51 -4.96
N GLY A 56 -4.87 5.23 -5.36
CA GLY A 56 -6.11 4.65 -5.88
C GLY A 56 -5.87 3.73 -7.08
N LEU A 57 -5.16 4.24 -8.10
CA LEU A 57 -4.80 3.47 -9.29
C LEU A 57 -3.86 2.31 -8.97
N MET A 58 -2.90 2.49 -8.05
CA MET A 58 -2.08 1.40 -7.56
C MET A 58 -2.94 0.27 -7.00
N GLY A 59 -3.90 0.58 -6.11
CA GLY A 59 -4.84 -0.41 -5.57
C GLY A 59 -5.62 -1.15 -6.65
N PHE A 60 -6.05 -0.43 -7.69
CA PHE A 60 -6.71 -1.01 -8.86
C PHE A 60 -5.80 -2.00 -9.60
N PHE A 61 -4.54 -1.63 -9.86
CA PHE A 61 -3.61 -2.54 -10.52
C PHE A 61 -3.26 -3.75 -9.66
N ILE A 62 -3.09 -3.58 -8.34
CA ILE A 62 -2.87 -4.69 -7.40
C ILE A 62 -4.03 -5.69 -7.49
N ALA A 63 -5.27 -5.22 -7.33
CA ALA A 63 -6.46 -6.08 -7.41
C ALA A 63 -6.59 -6.76 -8.78
N THR A 64 -6.37 -6.03 -9.87
CA THR A 64 -6.45 -6.56 -11.23
C THR A 64 -5.37 -7.61 -11.52
N SER A 65 -4.17 -7.45 -10.94
CA SER A 65 -3.07 -8.41 -11.07
C SER A 65 -3.36 -9.79 -10.48
N ALA A 66 -4.38 -9.89 -9.61
CA ALA A 66 -4.89 -11.16 -9.13
C ALA A 66 -5.44 -12.03 -10.27
N TYR A 67 -6.00 -11.39 -11.31
CA TYR A 67 -6.62 -12.04 -12.46
C TYR A 67 -5.69 -12.06 -13.68
N VAL A 68 -4.91 -11.00 -13.90
CA VAL A 68 -4.00 -10.88 -15.05
C VAL A 68 -2.58 -11.33 -14.69
N ARG A 69 -2.28 -12.62 -14.86
CA ARG A 69 -1.00 -13.23 -14.47
C ARG A 69 0.23 -12.52 -15.04
N ARG A 70 0.15 -12.04 -16.30
CA ARG A 70 1.26 -11.34 -16.97
C ARG A 70 1.68 -10.05 -16.28
N TRP A 71 0.78 -9.39 -15.54
CA TRP A 71 1.08 -8.14 -14.83
C TRP A 71 1.60 -8.39 -13.41
N ARG A 72 1.36 -9.59 -12.88
CA ARG A 72 1.48 -9.87 -11.46
C ARG A 72 2.87 -9.58 -10.90
N GLU A 73 3.93 -10.05 -11.53
CA GLU A 73 5.28 -9.85 -11.00
C GLU A 73 5.67 -8.36 -10.98
N SER A 74 5.43 -7.63 -12.07
CA SER A 74 5.72 -6.21 -12.16
C SER A 74 4.90 -5.38 -11.17
N ILE A 75 3.60 -5.68 -11.02
CA ILE A 75 2.73 -4.97 -10.09
C ILE A 75 3.10 -5.30 -8.64
N ILE A 76 3.39 -6.56 -8.31
CA ILE A 76 3.84 -6.92 -6.95
C ILE A 76 5.13 -6.19 -6.58
N LEU A 77 6.10 -6.12 -7.49
CA LEU A 77 7.35 -5.40 -7.26
C LEU A 77 7.10 -3.90 -7.08
N TYR A 78 6.34 -3.28 -7.98
CA TYR A 78 6.03 -1.85 -7.90
C TYR A 78 5.25 -1.52 -6.63
N SER A 79 4.23 -2.31 -6.28
CA SER A 79 3.49 -2.14 -5.03
C SER A 79 4.37 -2.32 -3.81
N PHE A 80 5.30 -3.28 -3.83
CA PHE A 80 6.22 -3.47 -2.72
C PHE A 80 7.08 -2.23 -2.48
N LEU A 81 7.63 -1.63 -3.54
CA LEU A 81 8.50 -0.46 -3.41
C LEU A 81 7.74 0.77 -2.89
N GLU A 82 6.54 1.04 -3.42
CA GLU A 82 5.71 2.16 -2.96
C GLU A 82 5.29 1.95 -1.50
N LYS A 83 4.83 0.75 -1.14
CA LYS A 83 4.42 0.44 0.24
C LYS A 83 5.61 0.50 1.20
N LEU A 84 6.78 0.05 0.78
CA LEU A 84 8.01 0.16 1.56
C LEU A 84 8.39 1.63 1.78
N PHE A 85 8.19 2.51 0.79
CA PHE A 85 8.40 3.94 0.95
C PHE A 85 7.40 4.56 1.95
N MET A 86 6.14 4.15 1.93
CA MET A 86 5.14 4.60 2.92
C MET A 86 5.50 4.15 4.34
N VAL A 87 5.95 2.89 4.51
CA VAL A 87 6.47 2.39 5.80
C VAL A 87 7.70 3.18 6.24
N TYR A 88 8.61 3.47 5.31
CA TYR A 88 9.77 4.30 5.61
C TYR A 88 9.37 5.70 6.09
N LEU A 89 8.44 6.38 5.41
CA LEU A 89 7.95 7.70 5.81
C LEU A 89 7.32 7.68 7.21
N PHE A 90 6.50 6.67 7.50
CA PHE A 90 5.91 6.49 8.81
C PHE A 90 6.98 6.33 9.90
N VAL A 91 7.97 5.47 9.66
CA VAL A 91 9.07 5.24 10.61
C VAL A 91 9.96 6.48 10.76
N SER A 92 10.31 7.17 9.66
CA SER A 92 11.16 8.36 9.73
C SER A 92 10.48 9.52 10.44
N ASN A 93 9.17 9.70 10.27
CA ASN A 93 8.40 10.73 10.97
C ASN A 93 8.37 10.50 12.49
N PHE A 94 8.43 9.24 12.94
CA PHE A 94 8.50 8.94 14.38
C PHE A 94 9.73 9.56 15.06
N PHE A 95 10.84 9.67 14.33
CA PHE A 95 12.09 10.24 14.85
C PHE A 95 12.19 11.76 14.67
N ASN A 96 11.19 12.40 14.04
CA ASN A 96 11.14 13.85 13.89
C ASN A 96 10.15 14.45 14.90
N PRO A 97 10.61 15.24 15.90
CA PRO A 97 9.74 15.82 16.92
C PRO A 97 8.60 16.69 16.36
N GLU A 98 8.80 17.33 15.21
CA GLU A 98 7.81 18.22 14.60
C GLU A 98 6.66 17.44 13.93
N THR A 99 6.94 16.26 13.39
CA THR A 99 5.95 15.48 12.60
C THR A 99 5.52 14.17 13.27
N ALA A 100 6.13 13.77 14.38
CA ALA A 100 5.84 12.52 15.08
C ALA A 100 4.36 12.38 15.49
N HIS A 101 3.70 13.48 15.83
CA HIS A 101 2.27 13.48 16.19
C HIS A 101 1.36 13.01 15.04
N LEU A 102 1.78 13.20 13.79
CA LEU A 102 1.02 12.77 12.60
C LEU A 102 0.96 11.25 12.49
N ASN A 103 1.91 10.49 13.04
CA ASN A 103 1.88 9.03 12.93
C ASN A 103 0.61 8.42 13.51
N ALA A 104 0.04 8.99 14.58
CA ALA A 104 -1.23 8.53 15.14
C ALA A 104 -2.36 8.56 14.11
N SER A 105 -2.37 9.57 13.23
CA SER A 105 -3.35 9.78 12.17
C SER A 105 -3.19 8.83 10.97
N PHE A 106 -2.06 8.12 10.84
CA PHE A 106 -1.76 7.25 9.70
C PHE A 106 -1.58 5.78 10.08
N VAL A 107 -1.84 5.38 11.33
CA VAL A 107 -1.72 3.99 11.79
C VAL A 107 -2.43 2.97 10.89
N PRO A 108 -3.68 3.18 10.44
CA PRO A 108 -4.37 2.21 9.58
C PRO A 108 -3.68 2.00 8.22
N PHE A 109 -3.12 3.08 7.66
CA PHE A 109 -2.32 3.02 6.43
C PHE A 109 -1.03 2.24 6.65
N ALA A 110 -0.30 2.57 7.73
CA ALA A 110 0.94 1.88 8.07
C ALA A 110 0.73 0.37 8.27
N ILE A 111 -0.34 -0.05 8.94
CA ILE A 111 -0.68 -1.47 9.11
C ILE A 111 -0.90 -2.15 7.75
N THR A 112 -1.64 -1.48 6.86
CA THR A 112 -1.91 -1.99 5.50
C THR A 112 -0.60 -2.15 4.72
N ASP A 113 0.24 -1.12 4.73
CA ASP A 113 1.48 -1.07 3.96
C ASP A 113 2.51 -2.09 4.50
N ILE A 114 2.66 -2.21 5.82
CA ILE A 114 3.48 -3.24 6.47
C ILE A 114 2.99 -4.64 6.09
N THR A 115 1.67 -4.87 6.17
CA THR A 115 1.07 -6.17 5.82
C THR A 115 1.39 -6.54 4.38
N ILE A 116 1.30 -5.56 3.46
CA ILE A 116 1.60 -5.80 2.05
C ILE A 116 3.07 -6.11 1.82
N CYS A 117 3.96 -5.36 2.46
CA CYS A 117 5.41 -5.59 2.41
C CYS A 117 5.77 -6.99 2.94
N THR A 118 5.30 -7.34 4.14
CA THR A 118 5.58 -8.63 4.77
C THR A 118 5.04 -9.79 3.94
N TYR A 119 3.82 -9.68 3.40
CA TYR A 119 3.26 -10.73 2.55
C TYR A 119 4.06 -10.93 1.27
N THR A 120 4.50 -9.83 0.65
CA THR A 120 5.29 -9.87 -0.59
C THR A 120 6.66 -10.52 -0.37
N LEU A 121 7.33 -10.19 0.74
CA LEU A 121 8.57 -10.86 1.14
C LEU A 121 8.36 -12.36 1.37
N GLY A 122 7.29 -12.75 2.06
CA GLY A 122 6.93 -14.15 2.26
C GLY A 122 6.64 -14.89 0.95
N TYR A 123 5.93 -14.25 0.03
CA TYR A 123 5.66 -14.76 -1.31
C TYR A 123 6.96 -14.98 -2.11
N TRP A 124 7.87 -14.02 -2.13
CA TRP A 124 9.16 -14.17 -2.82
C TRP A 124 10.04 -15.23 -2.18
N TYR A 125 10.07 -15.31 -0.85
CA TYR A 125 10.82 -16.33 -0.13
C TYR A 125 10.33 -17.75 -0.44
N GLU A 126 9.01 -17.96 -0.49
CA GLU A 126 8.43 -19.24 -0.93
C GLU A 126 8.84 -19.59 -2.37
N ASN A 127 8.75 -18.64 -3.30
CA ASN A 127 9.14 -18.86 -4.70
C ASN A 127 10.65 -19.15 -4.85
N TYR A 128 11.49 -18.46 -4.08
CA TYR A 128 12.92 -18.72 -4.05
C TYR A 128 13.22 -20.16 -3.60
N LYS A 129 12.54 -20.64 -2.55
CA LYS A 129 12.66 -22.03 -2.10
C LYS A 129 12.22 -23.03 -3.16
N ILE A 130 11.09 -22.81 -3.83
CA ILE A 130 10.62 -23.69 -4.93
C ILE A 130 11.70 -23.79 -6.02
N ARG A 131 12.22 -22.65 -6.48
CA ARG A 131 13.22 -22.62 -7.55
C ARG A 131 14.48 -23.41 -7.17
N LYS A 132 14.95 -23.26 -5.93
CA LYS A 132 16.14 -23.97 -5.43
C LYS A 132 15.93 -25.50 -5.35
N THR A 133 14.74 -25.94 -4.95
CA THR A 133 14.41 -27.38 -4.86
C THR A 133 14.22 -28.02 -6.24
N VAL A 134 13.72 -27.28 -7.22
CA VAL A 134 13.54 -27.79 -8.60
C VAL A 134 14.86 -27.82 -9.37
N SER A 135 15.83 -26.98 -9.00
CA SER A 135 17.17 -26.94 -9.61
C SER A 135 18.20 -27.90 -8.99
N ALA A 136 17.83 -28.64 -7.94
CA ALA A 136 18.68 -29.58 -7.21
C ALA A 136 18.25 -31.02 -7.51
#